data_AF-A0A2V4E770-F1
#
_entry.id   AF-A0A2V4E770-F1
#
_cell.length_a   1.000
_cell.length_b   1.000
_cell.length_c   1.000
_cell.angle_alpha   90.00
_cell.angle_beta   90.00
_cell.angle_gamma   90.00
#
_symmetry.space_group_name_H-M   'P 1'
#
loop_
_entity.id
_entity.type
_entity.pdbx_description
1 polymer ?
#
loop_
_entity_poly.entity_id
_entity_poly.type
_entity_poly.pdbx_seq_one_letter_code
_entity_poly.pdbx_strand_id
1 'polypeptide(L)'
;MQDKMISKLEILAESAKYDISCASSGTSRSNKNKGIGSASRCGICHSFTADGRCVSLLKIMLTNYCMFDCAYCINRQSNDIPRAGFTPKELADLTIEFYRRNYIEGLFLSSGIVRSADHTMEKMIRVVKILRQEYHFNGYIHMKAIPGASNELIREAGLLVDRMSVNLEIPTERNLKLLAPDKDHQTIYQPMRHIQQNLLENIEDRKKLKSTPKFVPAGQSTQVIIGATDETDNQILQLTAKLYKRPSMKRVYYSGFIPVNSYDKRLPILQEVPRVRENRLYQADWLLRFYDFNVDEIVNDDHPDLDLTVDPKLSWAIRNPQFFPVDINRDSYRKILRVPGIGVKSAKLIVMARRHRKLNIEALKRIGVVLKRAQFFIVCHEMRTFKLLDSSAEYIRLSLQDQPLIEINKDPIPQQLVMGW
;
A
#
# COMPACT_ATOMS: atom_id res chain seq x y z
N MET A 1 2.59 35.60 11.41
CA MET A 1 3.54 34.59 10.87
C MET A 1 3.04 33.17 11.10
N GLN A 2 2.54 32.87 12.31
CA GLN A 2 1.96 31.57 12.67
C GLN A 2 0.70 31.21 11.86
N ASP A 3 -0.19 32.18 11.62
CA ASP A 3 -1.41 31.96 10.80
C ASP A 3 -1.10 31.57 9.35
N LYS A 4 -0.05 32.16 8.76
CA LYS A 4 0.42 31.81 7.41
C LYS A 4 0.99 30.39 7.36
N MET A 5 1.67 29.95 8.42
CA MET A 5 2.20 28.59 8.52
C MET A 5 1.08 27.56 8.67
N ILE A 6 0.07 27.85 9.50
CA ILE A 6 -1.11 26.99 9.70
C ILE A 6 -1.90 26.86 8.40
N SER A 7 -2.16 27.97 7.70
CA SER A 7 -2.85 27.95 6.40
C SER A 7 -2.11 27.12 5.35
N LYS A 8 -0.77 27.25 5.26
CA LYS A 8 0.04 26.39 4.38
C LYS A 8 -0.07 24.91 4.76
N LEU A 9 -0.01 24.59 6.06
CA LEU A 9 -0.14 23.22 6.57
C LEU A 9 -1.50 22.63 6.20
N GLU A 10 -2.59 23.36 6.38
CA GLU A 10 -3.93 22.91 6.03
C GLU A 10 -4.04 22.59 4.53
N ILE A 11 -3.62 23.51 3.66
CA ILE A 11 -3.65 23.33 2.20
C ILE A 11 -2.79 22.13 1.78
N LEU A 12 -1.57 22.02 2.30
CA LEU A 12 -0.59 21.04 1.82
C LEU A 12 -0.77 19.65 2.44
N ALA A 13 -1.28 19.55 3.67
CA ALA A 13 -1.71 18.28 4.24
C ALA A 13 -2.97 17.75 3.55
N GLU A 14 -3.91 18.63 3.19
CA GLU A 14 -5.11 18.27 2.44
C GLU A 14 -4.76 17.79 1.03
N SER A 15 -3.87 18.49 0.31
CA SER A 15 -3.37 18.02 -0.98
C SER A 15 -2.61 16.68 -0.88
N ALA A 16 -1.91 16.43 0.23
CA ALA A 16 -1.21 15.17 0.45
C ALA A 16 -2.15 13.97 0.66
N LYS A 17 -3.44 14.18 0.99
CA LYS A 17 -4.36 13.07 1.35
C LYS A 17 -4.51 12.02 0.24
N TYR A 18 -4.42 12.44 -1.03
CA TYR A 18 -4.51 11.58 -2.22
C TYR A 18 -3.30 10.65 -2.44
N ASP A 19 -2.20 10.85 -1.72
CA ASP A 19 -1.03 9.97 -1.75
C ASP A 19 -1.19 8.75 -0.82
N ILE A 20 -1.80 7.66 -1.26
CA ILE A 20 -1.94 6.44 -0.44
C ILE A 20 -0.63 5.64 -0.45
N SER A 21 0.42 6.18 0.17
CA SER A 21 1.70 5.49 0.37
C SER A 21 2.00 5.19 1.85
N CYS A 22 1.00 5.40 2.71
CA CYS A 22 0.95 5.11 4.14
C CYS A 22 -0.52 4.97 4.59
N ALA A 23 -0.78 4.31 5.72
CA ALA A 23 -2.13 4.09 6.26
C ALA A 23 -2.59 5.30 7.09
N SER A 24 -3.64 6.01 6.68
CA SER A 24 -4.16 7.18 7.42
C SER A 24 -5.06 6.75 8.59
N SER A 25 -5.01 7.47 9.71
CA SER A 25 -5.80 7.16 10.92
C SER A 25 -7.25 7.65 10.88
N GLY A 26 -7.62 8.55 9.96
CA GLY A 26 -9.02 8.90 9.64
C GLY A 26 -9.87 9.52 10.76
N THR A 27 -9.34 9.76 11.95
CA THR A 27 -10.11 10.26 13.11
C THR A 27 -10.04 11.78 13.23
N SER A 28 -11.18 12.44 13.43
CA SER A 28 -11.32 13.90 13.58
C SER A 28 -11.94 14.34 14.92
N ARG A 29 -11.97 13.45 15.92
CA ARG A 29 -12.61 13.71 17.22
C ARG A 29 -11.92 14.83 17.99
N SER A 30 -12.66 15.90 18.23
CA SER A 30 -12.27 16.98 19.14
C SER A 30 -12.62 16.62 20.58
N ASN A 31 -11.76 17.03 21.51
CA ASN A 31 -12.02 16.93 22.93
C ASN A 31 -13.20 17.84 23.30
N LYS A 32 -14.26 17.26 23.87
CA LYS A 32 -15.36 18.02 24.50
C LYS A 32 -15.37 17.67 25.99
N ASN A 33 -15.57 18.68 26.85
CA ASN A 33 -15.75 18.54 28.30
C ASN A 33 -14.57 17.94 29.08
N LYS A 34 -13.41 18.63 29.11
CA LYS A 34 -12.24 18.29 29.96
C LYS A 34 -11.75 16.84 29.84
N GLY A 35 -12.00 16.18 28.70
CA GLY A 35 -11.51 14.83 28.43
C GLY A 35 -10.00 14.80 28.17
N ILE A 36 -9.45 13.62 27.90
CA ILE A 36 -8.04 13.44 27.55
C ILE A 36 -7.93 13.19 26.04
N GLY A 37 -7.00 13.88 25.40
CA GLY A 37 -6.62 13.68 23.99
C GLY A 37 -7.49 14.44 22.98
N SER A 38 -6.92 14.73 21.83
CA SER A 38 -7.59 15.25 20.64
C SER A 38 -7.03 14.50 19.43
N ALA A 39 -7.87 14.11 18.47
CA ALA A 39 -7.37 13.56 17.22
C ALA A 39 -6.73 14.68 16.39
N SER A 40 -5.49 14.49 15.93
CA SER A 40 -4.86 15.44 15.01
C SER A 40 -5.64 15.51 13.71
N ARG A 41 -6.00 16.72 13.30
CA ARG A 41 -6.96 16.97 12.21
C ARG A 41 -6.38 16.70 10.83
N CYS A 42 -5.05 16.86 10.66
CA CYS A 42 -4.40 16.91 9.34
C CYS A 42 -3.01 16.26 9.36
N GLY A 43 -2.66 15.57 8.27
CA GLY A 43 -1.26 15.29 7.93
C GLY A 43 -0.56 14.22 8.77
N ILE A 44 -1.24 13.34 9.49
CA ILE A 44 -0.59 12.19 10.15
C ILE A 44 -1.02 10.88 9.48
N CYS A 45 -0.05 10.06 9.09
CA CYS A 45 -0.28 8.70 8.61
C CYS A 45 0.68 7.70 9.26
N HIS A 46 0.45 6.41 9.03
CA HIS A 46 1.23 5.33 9.59
C HIS A 46 1.99 4.55 8.50
N SER A 47 3.25 4.25 8.75
CA SER A 47 4.07 3.41 7.89
C SER A 47 4.73 2.30 8.70
N PHE A 48 5.37 1.36 8.01
CA PHE A 48 6.11 0.27 8.64
C PHE A 48 7.60 0.38 8.31
N THR A 49 8.39 0.39 9.36
CA THR A 49 9.86 0.36 9.30
C THR A 49 10.37 -1.00 8.80
N ALA A 50 11.67 -1.09 8.53
CA ALA A 50 12.28 -2.32 8.01
C ALA A 50 12.15 -3.53 8.96
N ASP A 51 12.05 -3.29 10.26
CA ASP A 51 11.81 -4.27 11.33
C ASP A 51 10.32 -4.57 11.59
N GLY A 52 9.40 -3.95 10.84
CA GLY A 52 7.97 -4.22 10.93
C GLY A 52 7.22 -3.43 12.01
N ARG A 53 7.88 -2.45 12.64
CA ARG A 53 7.24 -1.55 13.61
C ARG A 53 6.38 -0.51 12.90
N CYS A 54 5.19 -0.25 13.43
CA CYS A 54 4.32 0.82 12.97
C CYS A 54 4.85 2.16 13.51
N VAL A 55 5.00 3.16 12.63
CA VAL A 55 5.45 4.51 12.97
C VAL A 55 4.47 5.56 12.48
N SER A 56 4.26 6.64 13.24
CA SER A 56 3.49 7.81 12.79
C SER A 56 4.36 8.79 12.01
N LEU A 57 3.87 9.30 10.88
CA LEU A 57 4.59 10.21 9.99
C LEU A 57 3.79 11.48 9.75
N LEU A 58 4.47 12.63 9.69
CA LEU A 58 3.91 13.84 9.10
C LEU A 58 3.84 13.66 7.58
N LYS A 59 2.64 13.48 7.04
CA LYS A 59 2.35 13.38 5.62
C LYS A 59 2.03 14.74 5.03
N ILE A 60 2.94 15.26 4.22
CA ILE A 60 2.84 16.63 3.74
C ILE A 60 3.54 16.83 2.40
N MET A 61 2.98 17.73 1.59
CA MET A 61 3.59 18.18 0.34
C MET A 61 4.50 19.38 0.61
N LEU A 62 5.65 19.44 -0.07
CA LEU A 62 6.48 20.65 -0.13
C LEU A 62 5.70 21.82 -0.77
N THR A 63 4.95 21.52 -1.82
CA THR A 63 4.10 22.47 -2.54
C THR A 63 2.99 21.73 -3.28
N ASN A 64 1.81 22.33 -3.42
CA ASN A 64 0.75 21.83 -4.28
C ASN A 64 0.73 22.51 -5.65
N TYR A 65 1.66 23.43 -5.95
CA TYR A 65 1.88 23.90 -7.32
C TYR A 65 2.43 22.76 -8.18
N CYS A 66 1.84 22.54 -9.34
CA CYS A 66 2.27 21.53 -10.30
C CYS A 66 2.15 22.06 -11.72
N MET A 67 3.16 21.80 -12.56
CA MET A 67 3.15 22.14 -13.98
C MET A 67 2.44 21.11 -14.87
N PHE A 68 2.06 19.95 -14.32
CA PHE A 68 1.40 18.89 -15.09
C PHE A 68 -0.12 18.97 -15.00
N ASP A 69 -0.80 18.48 -16.05
CA ASP A 69 -2.25 18.56 -16.16
C ASP A 69 -2.97 17.20 -16.07
N CYS A 70 -2.60 16.40 -15.07
CA CYS A 70 -3.17 15.06 -14.87
C CYS A 70 -4.67 15.14 -14.52
N ALA A 71 -5.52 14.53 -15.34
CA ALA A 71 -6.97 14.54 -15.23
C ALA A 71 -7.48 14.09 -13.85
N TYR A 72 -6.85 13.08 -13.25
CA TYR A 72 -7.23 12.54 -11.93
C TYR A 72 -6.72 13.37 -10.74
N CYS A 73 -5.92 14.41 -10.95
CA CYS A 73 -5.23 15.11 -9.87
C CYS A 73 -5.86 16.46 -9.55
N ILE A 74 -6.22 16.69 -8.29
CA ILE A 74 -6.71 17.99 -7.83
C ILE A 74 -5.66 19.10 -7.98
N ASN A 75 -4.38 18.74 -7.87
CA ASN A 75 -3.27 19.70 -7.92
C ASN A 75 -2.81 20.01 -9.35
N ARG A 76 -3.51 19.52 -10.39
CA ARG A 76 -3.17 19.80 -11.79
C ARG A 76 -3.12 21.30 -12.09
N GLN A 77 -2.34 21.72 -13.08
CA GLN A 77 -2.15 23.15 -13.35
C GLN A 77 -3.45 23.89 -13.70
N SER A 78 -4.41 23.23 -14.36
CA SER A 78 -5.66 23.85 -14.82
C SER A 78 -6.69 24.08 -13.70
N ASN A 79 -6.48 23.54 -12.50
CA ASN A 79 -7.40 23.74 -11.39
C ASN A 79 -7.12 25.05 -10.66
N ASP A 80 -8.15 25.88 -10.55
CA ASP A 80 -8.14 27.08 -9.72
C ASP A 80 -8.48 26.71 -8.26
N ILE A 81 -7.43 26.46 -7.49
CA ILE A 81 -7.52 26.11 -6.06
C ILE A 81 -6.48 26.92 -5.29
N PRO A 82 -6.65 27.11 -3.96
CA PRO A 82 -5.62 27.72 -3.13
C PRO A 82 -4.28 26.98 -3.26
N ARG A 83 -3.23 27.73 -3.60
CA ARG A 83 -1.88 27.18 -3.76
C ARG A 83 -0.94 27.67 -2.67
N ALA A 84 -0.12 26.75 -2.18
CA ALA A 84 0.83 26.99 -1.11
C ALA A 84 2.14 26.26 -1.38
N GLY A 85 3.22 26.76 -0.78
CA GLY A 85 4.53 26.12 -0.80
C GLY A 85 5.32 26.48 0.44
N PHE A 86 6.03 25.49 0.99
CA PHE A 86 7.02 25.70 2.02
C PHE A 86 8.39 25.98 1.40
N THR A 87 9.16 26.84 2.06
CA THR A 87 10.62 26.82 1.92
C THR A 87 11.17 25.54 2.59
N PRO A 88 12.36 25.06 2.18
CA PRO A 88 12.95 23.88 2.81
C PRO A 88 13.12 24.00 4.34
N LYS A 89 13.43 25.21 4.83
CA LYS A 89 13.59 25.47 6.27
C LYS A 89 12.26 25.45 7.00
N GLU A 90 11.23 26.12 6.48
CA GLU A 90 9.87 26.10 7.08
C GLU A 90 9.37 24.66 7.29
N LEU A 91 9.56 23.78 6.30
CA LEU A 91 9.08 22.40 6.41
C LEU A 91 9.91 21.54 7.37
N ALA A 92 11.23 21.75 7.40
CA ALA A 92 12.09 21.07 8.36
C ALA A 92 11.75 21.49 9.80
N ASP A 93 11.58 22.78 10.04
CA ASP A 93 11.21 23.34 11.35
C ASP A 93 9.86 22.78 11.82
N LEU A 94 8.86 22.79 10.94
CA LEU A 94 7.54 22.20 11.20
C LEU A 94 7.63 20.71 11.58
N THR A 95 8.44 19.94 10.85
CA THR A 95 8.64 18.51 11.15
C THR A 95 9.22 18.32 12.55
N ILE A 96 10.21 19.13 12.94
CA ILE A 96 10.82 19.06 14.28
C ILE A 96 9.84 19.48 15.37
N GLU A 97 8.98 20.46 15.13
CA GLU A 97 7.94 20.85 16.08
C GLU A 97 6.93 19.72 16.35
N PHE A 98 6.47 19.04 15.31
CA PHE A 98 5.59 17.86 15.45
C PHE A 98 6.29 16.71 16.19
N TYR A 99 7.57 16.49 15.90
CA TYR A 99 8.37 15.46 16.56
C TYR A 99 8.57 15.76 18.06
N ARG A 100 8.96 16.99 18.41
CA ARG A 100 9.16 17.42 19.82
C ARG A 100 7.88 17.34 20.66
N ARG A 101 6.71 17.44 20.01
CA ARG A 101 5.40 17.27 20.66
C ARG A 101 4.91 15.81 20.71
N ASN A 102 5.74 14.85 20.29
CA ASN A 102 5.43 13.42 20.22
C ASN A 102 4.22 13.09 19.32
N TYR A 103 3.95 13.88 18.29
CA TYR A 103 2.88 13.58 17.33
C TYR A 103 3.32 12.64 16.21
N ILE A 104 4.60 12.67 15.87
CA ILE A 104 5.19 11.90 14.78
C ILE A 104 6.50 11.27 15.20
N GLU A 105 6.89 10.21 14.50
CA GLU A 105 8.20 9.56 14.56
C GLU A 105 9.00 9.75 13.27
N GLY A 106 8.42 10.45 12.29
CA GLY A 106 9.01 10.59 10.96
C GLY A 106 8.25 11.51 10.01
N LEU A 107 8.77 11.63 8.79
CA LEU A 107 8.25 12.49 7.72
C LEU A 107 7.91 11.64 6.48
N PHE A 108 6.74 11.88 5.90
CA PHE A 108 6.39 11.49 4.55
C PHE A 108 6.35 12.74 3.67
N LEU A 109 7.32 12.86 2.75
CA LEU A 109 7.55 14.05 1.94
C LEU A 109 7.21 13.79 0.47
N SER A 110 6.22 14.50 -0.06
CA SER A 110 5.91 14.56 -1.49
C SER A 110 5.87 16.01 -2.00
N SER A 111 5.60 16.22 -3.28
CA SER A 111 5.52 17.56 -3.87
C SER A 111 4.79 17.53 -5.22
N GLY A 112 4.14 18.63 -5.57
CA GLY A 112 3.90 18.97 -6.97
C GLY A 112 5.19 19.41 -7.66
N ILE A 113 5.20 19.44 -8.99
CA ILE A 113 6.40 19.72 -9.78
C ILE A 113 6.41 21.20 -10.17
N VAL A 114 7.42 21.92 -9.70
CA VAL A 114 7.62 23.34 -9.97
C VAL A 114 8.89 23.55 -10.77
N ARG A 115 8.81 24.29 -11.88
CA ARG A 115 9.90 24.61 -12.83
C ARG A 115 10.48 23.39 -13.56
N SER A 116 10.97 22.39 -12.83
CA SER A 116 11.46 21.12 -13.36
C SER A 116 11.44 20.04 -12.28
N ALA A 117 11.58 18.78 -12.70
CA ALA A 117 11.73 17.65 -11.79
C ALA A 117 12.96 17.82 -10.87
N ASP A 118 14.12 18.17 -11.44
CA ASP A 118 15.36 18.42 -10.69
C ASP A 118 15.21 19.55 -9.68
N HIS A 119 14.65 20.70 -10.08
CA HIS A 119 14.47 21.84 -9.19
C HIS A 119 13.59 21.49 -7.97
N THR A 120 12.56 20.68 -8.19
CA THR A 120 11.69 20.20 -7.12
C THR A 120 12.43 19.21 -6.23
N MET A 121 13.15 18.26 -6.83
CA MET A 121 13.90 17.24 -6.11
C MET A 121 15.03 17.84 -5.24
N GLU A 122 15.76 18.85 -5.74
CA GLU A 122 16.75 19.62 -4.99
C GLU A 122 16.17 20.26 -3.72
N LYS A 123 14.98 20.87 -3.83
CA LYS A 123 14.29 21.46 -2.67
C LYS A 123 13.89 20.40 -1.65
N MET A 124 13.36 19.27 -2.10
CA MET A 124 13.01 18.15 -1.22
C MET A 124 14.25 17.58 -0.51
N ILE A 125 15.35 17.39 -1.24
CA ILE A 125 16.64 16.97 -0.66
C ILE A 125 17.15 18.01 0.35
N ARG A 126 16.98 19.31 0.08
CA ARG A 126 17.39 20.35 1.03
C ARG A 126 16.62 20.27 2.35
N VAL A 127 15.32 19.96 2.34
CA VAL A 127 14.53 19.69 3.56
C VAL A 127 15.18 18.56 4.36
N VAL A 128 15.47 17.44 3.68
CA VAL A 128 16.05 16.25 4.33
C VAL A 128 17.47 16.51 4.84
N LYS A 129 18.30 17.27 4.10
CA LYS A 129 19.63 17.68 4.56
C LYS A 129 19.55 18.53 5.83
N ILE A 130 18.64 19.51 5.89
CA ILE A 130 18.43 20.32 7.11
C ILE A 130 18.05 19.40 8.28
N LEU A 131 17.12 18.45 8.07
CA LEU A 131 16.74 17.49 9.10
C LEU A 131 17.91 16.62 9.58
N ARG A 132 18.69 16.03 8.66
CA ARG A 132 19.80 15.11 9.01
C ARG A 132 21.03 15.83 9.55
N GLN A 133 21.39 16.99 9.00
CA GLN A 133 22.67 17.66 9.22
C GLN A 133 22.58 18.81 10.23
N GLU A 134 21.50 19.60 10.24
CA GLU A 134 21.33 20.71 11.19
C GLU A 134 20.60 20.26 12.45
N TYR A 135 19.49 19.53 12.30
CA TYR A 135 18.68 19.08 13.44
C TYR A 135 19.10 17.72 14.00
N HIS A 136 20.00 17.00 13.33
CA HIS A 136 20.41 15.63 13.67
C HIS A 136 19.20 14.70 13.89
N PHE A 137 18.13 14.91 13.12
CA PHE A 137 16.92 14.13 13.19
C PHE A 137 17.18 12.73 12.65
N ASN A 138 17.00 11.71 13.50
CA ASN A 138 17.18 10.30 13.16
C ASN A 138 15.85 9.55 13.00
N GLY A 139 14.71 10.26 12.98
CA GLY A 139 13.40 9.66 12.73
C GLY A 139 13.25 9.17 11.28
N TYR A 140 12.18 8.43 11.04
CA TYR A 140 11.93 7.76 9.76
C TYR A 140 11.58 8.77 8.66
N ILE A 141 12.17 8.67 7.47
CA ILE A 141 11.83 9.53 6.32
C ILE A 141 11.45 8.68 5.12
N HIS A 142 10.23 8.88 4.62
CA HIS A 142 9.76 8.37 3.34
C HIS A 142 9.63 9.55 2.38
N MET A 143 10.39 9.53 1.28
CA MET A 143 10.31 10.57 0.26
C MET A 143 9.81 10.04 -1.09
N LYS A 144 8.94 10.80 -1.76
CA LYS A 144 8.61 10.54 -3.16
C LYS A 144 9.71 11.05 -4.07
N ALA A 145 10.23 10.18 -4.94
CA ALA A 145 11.06 10.61 -6.06
C ALA A 145 10.17 11.21 -7.15
N ILE A 146 10.57 12.38 -7.66
CA ILE A 146 9.89 13.05 -8.77
C ILE A 146 10.32 12.38 -10.08
N PRO A 147 9.39 11.83 -10.88
CA PRO A 147 9.71 11.31 -12.20
C PRO A 147 10.39 12.37 -13.07
N GLY A 148 11.44 11.98 -13.78
CA GLY A 148 12.27 12.89 -14.58
C GLY A 148 13.42 13.58 -13.82
N ALA A 149 13.58 13.34 -12.51
CA ALA A 149 14.74 13.83 -11.77
C ALA A 149 16.02 13.05 -12.13
N SER A 150 17.16 13.73 -12.07
CA SER A 150 18.48 13.18 -12.40
C SER A 150 18.90 12.05 -11.45
N ASN A 151 19.74 11.15 -11.95
CA ASN A 151 20.17 9.97 -11.20
C ASN A 151 21.00 10.36 -9.98
N GLU A 152 21.76 11.46 -10.07
CA GLU A 152 22.57 12.03 -9.01
C GLU A 152 21.70 12.47 -7.83
N LEU A 153 20.58 13.16 -8.12
CA LEU A 153 19.63 13.60 -7.10
C LEU A 153 18.90 12.41 -6.46
N ILE A 154 18.51 11.41 -7.26
CA ILE A 154 17.91 10.18 -6.75
C ILE A 154 18.88 9.44 -5.82
N ARG A 155 20.16 9.34 -6.20
CA ARG A 155 21.19 8.72 -5.38
C ARG A 155 21.41 9.48 -4.08
N GLU A 156 21.55 10.80 -4.15
CA GLU A 156 21.72 11.65 -2.99
C GLU A 156 20.54 11.52 -2.00
N ALA A 157 19.32 11.59 -2.53
CA ALA A 157 18.10 11.37 -1.77
C ALA A 157 18.12 10.02 -1.03
N GLY A 158 18.44 8.93 -1.73
CA GLY A 158 18.38 7.59 -1.17
C GLY A 158 19.40 7.30 -0.08
N LEU A 159 20.49 8.07 -0.01
CA LEU A 159 21.45 8.01 1.12
C LEU A 159 20.94 8.71 2.38
N LEU A 160 19.94 9.59 2.26
CA LEU A 160 19.42 10.41 3.35
C LEU A 160 18.11 9.90 3.94
N VAL A 161 17.34 9.11 3.18
CA VAL A 161 15.99 8.65 3.54
C VAL A 161 15.92 7.14 3.79
N ASP A 162 14.91 6.73 4.55
CA ASP A 162 14.67 5.32 4.88
C ASP A 162 13.95 4.59 3.76
N ARG A 163 12.98 5.25 3.12
CA ARG A 163 12.16 4.71 2.04
C ARG A 163 12.01 5.71 0.90
N MET A 164 12.02 5.21 -0.32
CA MET A 164 11.68 6.00 -1.51
C MET A 164 10.47 5.41 -2.22
N SER A 165 9.64 6.27 -2.79
CA SER A 165 8.57 5.82 -3.67
C SER A 165 8.51 6.61 -4.96
N VAL A 166 8.13 5.94 -6.04
CA VAL A 166 7.82 6.57 -7.32
C VAL A 166 6.37 6.21 -7.64
N ASN A 167 5.55 7.21 -7.94
CA ASN A 167 4.14 6.99 -8.27
C ASN A 167 4.01 6.48 -9.71
N LEU A 168 3.41 5.31 -9.90
CA LEU A 168 3.08 4.79 -11.23
C LEU A 168 1.72 5.30 -11.73
N GLU A 169 0.78 5.46 -10.79
CA GLU A 169 -0.57 6.00 -11.00
C GLU A 169 -1.41 5.10 -11.90
N ILE A 170 -1.20 5.11 -13.21
CA ILE A 170 -2.04 4.37 -14.16
C ILE A 170 -1.30 3.13 -14.67
N PRO A 171 -1.89 1.92 -14.56
CA PRO A 171 -1.21 0.67 -14.88
C PRO A 171 -0.75 0.53 -16.34
N THR A 172 -1.49 1.08 -17.30
CA THR A 172 -1.20 0.93 -18.73
C THR A 172 -0.70 2.23 -19.34
N GLU A 173 0.24 2.13 -20.30
CA GLU A 173 0.83 3.32 -20.96
C GLU A 173 -0.22 4.12 -21.73
N ARG A 174 -1.11 3.43 -22.44
CA ARG A 174 -2.21 4.04 -23.19
C ARG A 174 -3.07 4.92 -22.29
N ASN A 175 -3.50 4.38 -21.15
CA ASN A 175 -4.38 5.10 -20.22
C ASN A 175 -3.62 6.18 -19.45
N LEU A 176 -2.34 5.96 -19.14
CA LEU A 176 -1.50 7.01 -18.56
C LEU A 176 -1.41 8.21 -19.49
N LYS A 177 -1.14 8.00 -20.78
CA LYS A 177 -1.07 9.09 -21.76
C LYS A 177 -2.40 9.80 -21.96
N LEU A 178 -3.51 9.07 -21.90
CA LEU A 178 -4.84 9.67 -21.93
C LEU A 178 -5.06 10.61 -20.74
N LEU A 179 -4.82 10.12 -19.51
CA LEU A 179 -5.15 10.86 -18.29
C LEU A 179 -4.07 11.88 -17.88
N ALA A 180 -2.81 11.66 -18.23
CA ALA A 180 -1.68 12.51 -17.87
C ALA A 180 -0.71 12.60 -19.06
N PRO A 181 -1.01 13.44 -20.07
CA PRO A 181 -0.24 13.52 -21.31
C PRO A 181 1.24 13.88 -21.10
N ASP A 182 1.52 14.65 -20.04
CA ASP A 182 2.86 15.06 -19.61
C ASP A 182 3.71 13.93 -19.00
N LYS A 183 3.15 12.73 -18.80
CA LYS A 183 3.81 11.58 -18.18
C LYS A 183 3.87 10.39 -19.13
N ASP A 184 4.84 9.51 -18.93
CA ASP A 184 4.99 8.24 -19.63
C ASP A 184 5.65 7.21 -18.71
N HIS A 185 5.47 5.92 -18.99
CA HIS A 185 6.04 4.85 -18.17
C HIS A 185 7.56 4.82 -18.22
N GLN A 186 8.19 5.26 -19.32
CA GLN A 186 9.65 5.25 -19.41
C GLN A 186 10.27 6.17 -18.36
N THR A 187 9.78 7.41 -18.25
CA THR A 187 10.22 8.41 -17.26
C THR A 187 9.85 8.03 -15.82
N ILE A 188 8.78 7.26 -15.62
CA ILE A 188 8.39 6.72 -14.30
C ILE A 188 9.27 5.52 -13.90
N TYR A 189 9.53 4.58 -14.81
CA TYR A 189 10.30 3.38 -14.49
C TYR A 189 11.81 3.63 -14.39
N GLN A 190 12.32 4.68 -15.03
CA GLN A 190 13.72 5.07 -14.93
C GLN A 190 14.19 5.29 -13.48
N PRO A 191 13.62 6.22 -12.68
CA PRO A 191 14.03 6.40 -11.29
C PRO A 191 13.79 5.15 -10.46
N MET A 192 12.80 4.31 -10.81
CA MET A 192 12.60 3.05 -10.11
C MET A 192 13.77 2.07 -10.29
N ARG A 193 14.28 1.95 -11.53
CA ARG A 193 15.45 1.13 -11.85
C ARG A 193 16.71 1.69 -11.19
N HIS A 194 16.88 3.01 -11.16
CA HIS A 194 18.03 3.64 -10.51
C HIS A 194 18.05 3.42 -9.00
N ILE A 195 16.91 3.55 -8.33
CA ILE A 195 16.80 3.20 -6.90
C ILE A 195 17.17 1.73 -6.68
N GLN A 196 16.72 0.83 -7.56
CA GLN A 196 17.05 -0.59 -7.47
C GLN A 196 18.56 -0.84 -7.63
N GLN A 197 19.19 -0.25 -8.65
CA GLN A 197 20.63 -0.42 -8.92
C GLN A 197 21.48 0.09 -7.76
N ASN A 198 21.22 1.31 -7.30
CA ASN A 198 21.93 1.89 -6.14
C ASN A 198 21.73 1.06 -4.87
N LEU A 199 20.55 0.48 -4.64
CA LEU A 199 20.32 -0.40 -3.49
C LEU A 199 21.16 -1.68 -3.59
N LEU A 200 21.22 -2.30 -4.76
CA LEU A 200 22.01 -3.53 -4.97
C LEU A 200 23.51 -3.26 -4.81
N GLU A 201 24.01 -2.18 -5.41
CA GLU A 201 25.39 -1.72 -5.23
C GLU A 201 25.70 -1.43 -3.76
N ASN A 202 24.81 -0.73 -3.05
CA ASN A 202 24.98 -0.44 -1.63
C ASN A 202 25.04 -1.70 -0.77
N ILE A 203 24.25 -2.73 -1.09
CA ILE A 203 24.29 -4.02 -0.39
C ILE A 203 25.65 -4.68 -0.57
N GLU A 204 26.20 -4.69 -1.78
CA GLU A 204 27.53 -5.24 -2.06
C GLU A 204 28.64 -4.43 -1.39
N ASP A 205 28.59 -3.10 -1.46
CA ASP A 205 29.58 -2.23 -0.82
C ASP A 205 29.57 -2.38 0.70
N ARG A 206 28.39 -2.57 1.31
CA ARG A 206 28.27 -2.81 2.75
C ARG A 206 28.81 -4.16 3.21
N LYS A 207 28.87 -5.17 2.33
CA LYS A 207 29.57 -6.44 2.63
C LYS A 207 31.08 -6.22 2.73
N LYS A 208 31.63 -5.31 1.91
CA LYS A 208 33.06 -4.98 1.88
C LYS A 208 33.44 -3.99 2.99
N LEU A 209 32.62 -2.96 3.21
CA LEU A 209 32.88 -1.86 4.15
C LEU A 209 31.64 -1.60 5.02
N LYS A 210 31.73 -1.95 6.31
CA LYS A 210 30.60 -1.79 7.26
C LYS A 210 30.20 -0.32 7.49
N SER A 211 31.12 0.62 7.31
CA SER A 211 30.91 2.06 7.46
C SER A 211 30.15 2.70 6.30
N THR A 212 29.98 1.99 5.17
CA THR A 212 29.22 2.50 4.02
C THR A 212 27.80 2.90 4.45
N PRO A 213 27.35 4.13 4.17
CA PRO A 213 26.00 4.58 4.52
C PRO A 213 24.93 3.65 3.96
N LYS A 214 23.77 3.54 4.61
CA LYS A 214 22.65 2.77 4.09
C LYS A 214 21.98 3.55 2.96
N PHE A 215 21.62 2.86 1.89
CA PHE A 215 20.78 3.40 0.83
C PHE A 215 19.37 2.82 0.96
N VAL A 216 18.37 3.68 1.22
CA VAL A 216 16.94 3.33 1.25
C VAL A 216 16.65 1.99 1.97
N PRO A 217 17.02 1.85 3.26
CA PRO A 217 16.98 0.58 3.98
C PRO A 217 15.60 -0.09 4.09
N ALA A 218 14.51 0.69 4.02
CA ALA A 218 13.13 0.16 4.00
C ALA A 218 12.63 -0.13 2.57
N GLY A 219 13.49 0.05 1.57
CA GLY A 219 13.26 -0.27 0.17
C GLY A 219 12.35 0.72 -0.54
N GLN A 220 11.76 0.25 -1.63
CA GLN A 220 10.94 1.03 -2.55
C GLN A 220 9.46 0.70 -2.41
N SER A 221 8.60 1.69 -2.64
CA SER A 221 7.18 1.46 -2.90
C SER A 221 6.66 2.24 -4.10
N THR A 222 5.49 1.86 -4.60
CA THR A 222 4.77 2.59 -5.64
C THR A 222 3.27 2.62 -5.33
N GLN A 223 2.52 3.45 -6.04
CA GLN A 223 1.08 3.59 -5.93
C GLN A 223 0.43 3.47 -7.32
N VAL A 224 -0.71 2.79 -7.36
CA VAL A 224 -1.56 2.60 -8.53
C VAL A 224 -2.98 3.07 -8.17
N ILE A 225 -3.59 3.82 -9.07
CA ILE A 225 -4.97 4.29 -9.01
C ILE A 225 -5.86 3.24 -9.69
N ILE A 226 -6.90 2.82 -8.98
CA ILE A 226 -7.84 1.80 -9.42
C ILE A 226 -9.11 2.50 -9.85
N GLY A 227 -9.68 2.07 -10.97
CA GLY A 227 -10.98 2.55 -11.48
C GLY A 227 -11.00 4.00 -11.99
N ALA A 228 -9.85 4.62 -12.22
CA ALA A 228 -9.76 5.85 -13.04
C ALA A 228 -9.82 5.55 -14.55
N THR A 229 -9.71 4.29 -14.93
CA THR A 229 -9.64 3.80 -16.31
C THR A 229 -10.15 2.36 -16.37
N ASP A 230 -10.18 1.79 -17.57
CA ASP A 230 -10.76 0.47 -17.90
C ASP A 230 -9.85 -0.72 -17.56
N GLU A 231 -8.81 -0.56 -16.73
CA GLU A 231 -7.95 -1.69 -16.39
C GLU A 231 -8.66 -2.77 -15.58
N THR A 232 -8.48 -4.01 -16.04
CA THR A 232 -8.91 -5.21 -15.33
C THR A 232 -7.98 -5.53 -14.17
N ASP A 233 -8.47 -6.28 -13.19
CA ASP A 233 -7.64 -6.69 -12.05
C ASP A 233 -6.47 -7.61 -12.50
N ASN A 234 -6.64 -8.37 -13.59
CA ASN A 234 -5.57 -9.12 -14.25
C ASN A 234 -4.43 -8.20 -14.70
N GLN A 235 -4.72 -7.14 -15.45
CA GLN A 235 -3.70 -6.18 -15.88
C GLN A 235 -2.96 -5.54 -14.69
N ILE A 236 -3.70 -5.17 -13.65
CA ILE A 236 -3.15 -4.58 -12.42
C ILE A 236 -2.24 -5.60 -11.70
N LEU A 237 -2.69 -6.84 -11.49
CA LEU A 237 -1.92 -7.86 -10.77
C LEU A 237 -0.71 -8.35 -11.56
N GLN A 238 -0.79 -8.46 -12.89
CA GLN A 238 0.36 -8.76 -13.75
C GLN A 238 1.46 -7.70 -13.62
N LEU A 239 1.06 -6.43 -13.63
CA LEU A 239 1.98 -5.32 -13.39
C LEU A 239 2.60 -5.41 -11.99
N THR A 240 1.79 -5.59 -10.95
CA THR A 240 2.26 -5.76 -9.58
C THR A 240 3.27 -6.92 -9.46
N ALA A 241 2.97 -8.08 -10.03
CA ALA A 241 3.87 -9.22 -10.01
C ALA A 241 5.21 -8.92 -10.70
N LYS A 242 5.19 -8.22 -11.84
CA LYS A 242 6.41 -7.73 -12.52
C LYS A 242 7.20 -6.76 -11.65
N LEU A 243 6.54 -5.89 -10.90
CA LEU A 243 7.20 -4.95 -9.98
C LEU A 243 7.89 -5.66 -8.82
N TYR A 244 7.26 -6.68 -8.22
CA TYR A 244 7.85 -7.45 -7.13
C TYR A 244 9.03 -8.35 -7.53
N LYS A 245 9.21 -8.64 -8.83
CA LYS A 245 10.46 -9.27 -9.32
C LYS A 245 11.69 -8.38 -9.08
N ARG A 246 11.51 -7.08 -8.80
CA ARG A 246 12.58 -6.16 -8.43
C ARG A 246 12.83 -6.23 -6.90
N PRO A 247 14.03 -6.60 -6.43
CA PRO A 247 14.30 -6.81 -4.99
C PRO A 247 14.09 -5.57 -4.12
N SER A 248 14.21 -4.38 -4.71
CA SER A 248 13.95 -3.11 -4.06
C SER A 248 12.46 -2.90 -3.76
N MET A 249 11.55 -3.44 -4.57
CA MET A 249 10.12 -3.20 -4.43
C MET A 249 9.55 -3.97 -3.24
N LYS A 250 9.16 -3.24 -2.19
CA LYS A 250 8.61 -3.82 -0.96
C LYS A 250 7.10 -3.73 -0.88
N ARG A 251 6.47 -2.80 -1.60
CA ARG A 251 5.02 -2.59 -1.55
C ARG A 251 4.48 -1.83 -2.75
N VAL A 252 3.40 -2.36 -3.33
CA VAL A 252 2.49 -1.64 -4.21
C VAL A 252 1.28 -1.21 -3.38
N TYR A 253 0.88 0.05 -3.51
CA TYR A 253 -0.34 0.58 -2.90
C TYR A 253 -1.42 0.74 -3.97
N TYR A 254 -2.62 0.26 -3.66
CA TYR A 254 -3.81 0.44 -4.47
C TYR A 254 -4.64 1.55 -3.85
N SER A 255 -5.10 2.48 -4.68
CA SER A 255 -5.94 3.60 -4.27
C SER A 255 -7.15 3.64 -5.17
N GLY A 256 -8.36 3.48 -4.62
CA GLY A 256 -9.57 3.80 -5.36
C GLY A 256 -9.51 5.23 -5.93
N PHE A 257 -9.94 5.40 -7.17
CA PHE A 257 -10.07 6.71 -7.79
C PHE A 257 -11.10 7.56 -7.02
N ILE A 258 -10.74 8.83 -6.78
CA ILE A 258 -11.62 9.82 -6.17
C ILE A 258 -11.92 10.88 -7.24
N PRO A 259 -13.19 11.12 -7.60
CA PRO A 259 -13.57 12.01 -8.68
C PRO A 259 -13.43 13.48 -8.26
N VAL A 260 -12.20 14.00 -8.28
CA VAL A 260 -11.91 15.40 -7.94
C VAL A 260 -12.13 16.37 -9.10
N ASN A 261 -12.12 15.85 -10.34
CA ASN A 261 -12.30 16.60 -11.58
C ASN A 261 -13.41 15.96 -12.42
N SER A 262 -14.60 15.78 -11.85
CA SER A 262 -15.73 15.06 -12.47
C SER A 262 -16.21 15.64 -13.81
N TYR A 263 -15.82 16.87 -14.14
CA TYR A 263 -16.11 17.52 -15.41
C TYR A 263 -15.15 17.13 -16.56
N ASP A 264 -14.00 16.51 -16.25
CA ASP A 264 -13.04 16.08 -17.27
C ASP A 264 -13.51 14.79 -17.94
N LYS A 265 -13.87 14.88 -19.22
CA LYS A 265 -14.45 13.78 -20.01
C LYS A 265 -13.53 12.57 -20.20
N ARG A 266 -12.22 12.70 -19.88
CA ARG A 266 -11.27 11.59 -19.96
C ARG A 266 -11.41 10.63 -18.79
N LEU A 267 -12.00 11.07 -17.68
CA LEU A 267 -12.24 10.26 -16.49
C LEU A 267 -13.54 9.45 -16.65
N PRO A 268 -13.66 8.31 -15.94
CA PRO A 268 -14.81 7.44 -16.10
C PRO A 268 -16.07 8.11 -15.54
N ILE A 269 -17.21 7.80 -16.16
CA ILE A 269 -18.52 8.36 -15.77
C ILE A 269 -18.97 7.80 -14.40
N LEU A 270 -18.50 6.59 -14.05
CA LEU A 270 -18.82 5.94 -12.77
C LEU A 270 -18.15 6.68 -11.60
N GLN A 271 -18.99 7.12 -10.65
CA GLN A 271 -18.61 8.09 -9.60
C GLN A 271 -17.61 7.55 -8.58
N GLU A 272 -17.70 6.27 -8.17
CA GLU A 272 -16.82 5.75 -7.12
C GLU A 272 -16.41 4.30 -7.34
N VAL A 273 -15.15 4.00 -7.02
CA VAL A 273 -14.63 2.63 -7.02
C VAL A 273 -15.09 1.94 -5.76
N PRO A 274 -15.76 0.77 -5.85
CA PRO A 274 -16.16 0.04 -4.67
C PRO A 274 -14.95 -0.21 -3.77
N ARG A 275 -14.99 0.25 -2.51
CA ARG A 275 -13.92 0.02 -1.52
C ARG A 275 -13.52 -1.46 -1.41
N VAL A 276 -14.49 -2.33 -1.66
CA VAL A 276 -14.28 -3.78 -1.71
C VAL A 276 -13.26 -4.17 -2.79
N ARG A 277 -13.26 -3.55 -3.98
CA ARG A 277 -12.29 -3.83 -5.04
C ARG A 277 -10.85 -3.51 -4.61
N GLU A 278 -10.65 -2.36 -3.98
CA GLU A 278 -9.33 -1.99 -3.41
C GLU A 278 -8.85 -3.04 -2.39
N ASN A 279 -9.74 -3.45 -1.49
CA ASN A 279 -9.44 -4.49 -0.50
C ASN A 279 -9.12 -5.84 -1.16
N ARG A 280 -9.84 -6.22 -2.23
CA ARG A 280 -9.57 -7.47 -2.97
C ARG A 280 -8.20 -7.45 -3.63
N LEU A 281 -7.78 -6.31 -4.20
CA LEU A 281 -6.43 -6.16 -4.75
C LEU A 281 -5.35 -6.30 -3.68
N TYR A 282 -5.54 -5.70 -2.49
CA TYR A 282 -4.61 -5.93 -1.37
C TYR A 282 -4.58 -7.39 -0.90
N GLN A 283 -5.72 -8.07 -0.87
CA GLN A 283 -5.78 -9.50 -0.53
C GLN A 283 -5.07 -10.35 -1.58
N ALA A 284 -5.25 -10.07 -2.87
CA ALA A 284 -4.57 -10.76 -3.97
C ALA A 284 -3.04 -10.50 -3.94
N ASP A 285 -2.61 -9.26 -3.73
CA ASP A 285 -1.21 -8.87 -3.54
C ASP A 285 -0.55 -9.68 -2.40
N TRP A 286 -1.28 -9.87 -1.29
CA TRP A 286 -0.81 -10.67 -0.17
C TRP A 286 -0.63 -12.15 -0.54
N LEU A 287 -1.52 -12.71 -1.37
CA LEU A 287 -1.37 -14.08 -1.87
C LEU A 287 -0.13 -14.23 -2.74
N LEU A 288 0.13 -13.27 -3.63
CA LEU A 288 1.32 -13.27 -4.49
C LEU A 288 2.61 -13.25 -3.65
N ARG A 289 2.65 -12.45 -2.59
CA ARG A 289 3.88 -12.22 -1.80
C ARG A 289 4.17 -13.29 -0.75
N PHE A 290 3.13 -13.86 -0.14
CA PHE A 290 3.28 -14.68 1.06
C PHE A 290 2.67 -16.08 0.94
N TYR A 291 1.81 -16.32 -0.07
CA TYR A 291 1.12 -17.61 -0.27
C TYR A 291 1.60 -18.38 -1.50
N ASP A 292 2.62 -17.87 -2.20
CA ASP A 292 3.20 -18.53 -3.38
C ASP A 292 2.14 -18.81 -4.47
N PHE A 293 1.23 -17.85 -4.64
CA PHE A 293 0.30 -17.78 -5.77
C PHE A 293 0.96 -17.08 -6.96
N ASN A 294 0.65 -17.55 -8.16
CA ASN A 294 0.87 -16.81 -9.40
C ASN A 294 -0.38 -16.00 -9.76
N VAL A 295 -0.20 -14.98 -10.61
CA VAL A 295 -1.31 -14.11 -11.05
C VAL A 295 -2.38 -14.92 -11.76
N ASP A 296 -1.97 -15.79 -12.70
CA ASP A 296 -2.86 -16.60 -13.54
C ASP A 296 -3.73 -17.60 -12.74
N GLU A 297 -3.34 -17.85 -11.49
CA GLU A 297 -4.17 -18.63 -10.56
C GLU A 297 -5.31 -17.76 -10.00
N ILE A 298 -5.00 -16.52 -9.61
CA ILE A 298 -5.95 -15.61 -8.96
C ILE A 298 -6.96 -15.04 -9.96
N VAL A 299 -6.47 -14.59 -11.12
CA VAL A 299 -7.21 -13.99 -12.23
C VAL A 299 -6.61 -14.47 -13.55
N ASN A 300 -7.44 -14.61 -14.59
CA ASN A 300 -7.01 -15.11 -15.90
C ASN A 300 -7.92 -14.54 -17.00
N ASP A 301 -7.80 -15.02 -18.24
CA ASP A 301 -8.60 -14.49 -19.36
C ASP A 301 -10.10 -14.79 -19.21
N ASP A 302 -10.46 -15.93 -18.59
CA ASP A 302 -11.86 -16.29 -18.29
C ASP A 302 -12.44 -15.53 -17.09
N HIS A 303 -11.57 -15.13 -16.16
CA HIS A 303 -11.89 -14.40 -14.94
C HIS A 303 -10.91 -13.22 -14.74
N PRO A 304 -11.05 -12.15 -15.54
CA PRO A 304 -10.09 -11.06 -15.57
C PRO A 304 -10.19 -10.13 -14.35
N ASP A 305 -11.32 -10.15 -13.64
CA ASP A 305 -11.59 -9.31 -12.48
C ASP A 305 -11.81 -10.13 -11.20
N LEU A 306 -11.48 -9.55 -10.06
CA LEU A 306 -11.66 -10.19 -8.76
C LEU A 306 -13.13 -10.21 -8.35
N ASP A 307 -13.54 -11.32 -7.74
CA ASP A 307 -14.86 -11.44 -7.13
C ASP A 307 -15.00 -10.45 -5.95
N LEU A 308 -16.04 -9.63 -5.98
CA LEU A 308 -16.31 -8.67 -4.91
C LEU A 308 -17.00 -9.32 -3.70
N THR A 309 -17.70 -10.44 -3.88
CA THR A 309 -18.49 -11.12 -2.83
C THR A 309 -17.66 -12.01 -1.91
N VAL A 310 -16.53 -12.54 -2.39
CA VAL A 310 -15.63 -13.42 -1.64
C VAL A 310 -14.17 -13.01 -1.85
N ASP A 311 -13.30 -13.27 -0.87
CA ASP A 311 -11.86 -12.96 -1.03
C ASP A 311 -11.17 -13.83 -2.10
N PRO A 312 -10.04 -13.37 -2.65
CA PRO A 312 -9.38 -14.04 -3.78
C PRO A 312 -8.94 -15.48 -3.48
N LYS A 313 -8.63 -15.80 -2.23
CA LYS A 313 -8.20 -17.16 -1.85
C LYS A 313 -9.38 -18.14 -1.87
N LEU A 314 -10.54 -17.69 -1.37
CA LEU A 314 -11.77 -18.47 -1.43
C LEU A 314 -12.29 -18.58 -2.87
N SER A 315 -12.28 -17.48 -3.63
CA SER A 315 -12.64 -17.48 -5.06
C SER A 315 -11.81 -18.50 -5.85
N TRP A 316 -10.49 -18.51 -5.65
CA TRP A 316 -9.62 -19.53 -6.25
C TRP A 316 -10.00 -20.95 -5.82
N ALA A 317 -10.26 -21.18 -4.53
CA ALA A 317 -10.55 -22.51 -4.01
C ALA A 317 -11.87 -23.07 -4.57
N ILE A 318 -12.89 -22.23 -4.74
CA ILE A 318 -14.17 -22.61 -5.33
C ILE A 318 -14.02 -22.96 -6.81
N ARG A 319 -13.20 -22.21 -7.56
CA ARG A 319 -12.90 -22.50 -8.98
C ARG A 319 -12.01 -23.72 -9.18
N ASN A 320 -11.36 -24.20 -8.14
CA ASN A 320 -10.36 -25.28 -8.21
C ASN A 320 -10.66 -26.43 -7.23
N PRO A 321 -11.86 -27.06 -7.32
CA PRO A 321 -12.27 -28.11 -6.38
C PRO A 321 -11.36 -29.34 -6.39
N GLN A 322 -10.67 -29.60 -7.51
CA GLN A 322 -9.74 -30.73 -7.69
C GLN A 322 -8.53 -30.71 -6.74
N PHE A 323 -8.24 -29.58 -6.08
CA PHE A 323 -7.16 -29.48 -5.08
C PHE A 323 -7.62 -29.85 -3.66
N PHE A 324 -8.90 -30.18 -3.48
CA PHE A 324 -9.51 -30.44 -2.18
C PHE A 324 -10.19 -31.83 -2.13
N PRO A 325 -10.33 -32.43 -0.94
CA PRO A 325 -9.88 -31.91 0.35
C PRO A 325 -8.36 -32.06 0.58
N VAL A 326 -7.80 -31.18 1.41
CA VAL A 326 -6.41 -31.26 1.86
C VAL A 326 -6.33 -32.04 3.18
N ASP A 327 -5.50 -33.09 3.24
CA ASP A 327 -5.22 -33.81 4.47
C ASP A 327 -4.17 -33.06 5.30
N ILE A 328 -4.63 -32.45 6.38
CA ILE A 328 -3.81 -31.63 7.27
C ILE A 328 -2.64 -32.40 7.90
N ASN A 329 -2.80 -33.72 8.09
CA ASN A 329 -1.77 -34.56 8.70
C ASN A 329 -0.76 -35.11 7.68
N ARG A 330 -1.05 -35.05 6.37
CA ARG A 330 -0.21 -35.67 5.33
C ARG A 330 0.28 -34.69 4.27
N ASP A 331 -0.57 -33.82 3.75
CA ASP A 331 -0.28 -33.00 2.58
C ASP A 331 0.81 -31.95 2.80
N SER A 332 1.45 -31.49 1.74
CA SER A 332 2.56 -30.55 1.85
C SER A 332 2.15 -29.21 2.47
N TYR A 333 3.13 -28.47 3.02
CA TYR A 333 2.94 -27.09 3.47
C TYR A 333 2.24 -26.23 2.41
N ARG A 334 2.64 -26.37 1.14
CA ARG A 334 2.09 -25.60 0.02
C ARG A 334 0.60 -25.88 -0.19
N LYS A 335 0.18 -27.16 -0.17
CA LYS A 335 -1.24 -27.53 -0.27
C LYS A 335 -2.06 -26.98 0.91
N ILE A 336 -1.56 -27.14 2.14
CA ILE A 336 -2.19 -26.59 3.35
C ILE A 336 -2.33 -25.06 3.25
N LEU A 337 -1.31 -24.39 2.72
CA LEU A 337 -1.30 -22.95 2.54
C LEU A 337 -2.37 -22.47 1.56
N ARG A 338 -2.87 -23.32 0.65
CA ARG A 338 -3.96 -22.97 -0.29
C ARG A 338 -5.35 -23.01 0.34
N VAL A 339 -5.53 -23.62 1.51
CA VAL A 339 -6.83 -23.75 2.18
C VAL A 339 -7.36 -22.40 2.70
N PRO A 340 -8.57 -21.96 2.30
CA PRO A 340 -9.24 -20.80 2.90
C PRO A 340 -9.40 -20.94 4.42
N GLY A 341 -9.06 -19.90 5.19
CA GLY A 341 -9.09 -19.93 6.66
C GLY A 341 -7.81 -20.46 7.33
N ILE A 342 -6.80 -20.90 6.56
CA ILE A 342 -5.46 -21.20 7.07
C ILE A 342 -4.47 -20.14 6.58
N GLY A 343 -3.84 -19.41 7.50
CA GLY A 343 -2.81 -18.42 7.18
C GLY A 343 -1.39 -19.00 7.16
N VAL A 344 -0.39 -18.21 6.74
CA VAL A 344 1.04 -18.60 6.70
C VAL A 344 1.52 -19.17 8.04
N LYS A 345 1.25 -18.44 9.13
CA LYS A 345 1.65 -18.85 10.49
C LYS A 345 0.97 -20.16 10.89
N SER A 346 -0.35 -20.26 10.72
CA SER A 346 -1.11 -21.47 11.01
C SER A 346 -0.63 -22.66 10.18
N ALA A 347 -0.34 -22.48 8.89
CA ALA A 347 0.18 -23.54 8.02
C ALA A 347 1.54 -24.06 8.48
N LYS A 348 2.45 -23.16 8.91
CA LYS A 348 3.75 -23.55 9.49
C LYS A 348 3.56 -24.34 10.78
N LEU A 349 2.72 -23.84 11.68
CA LEU A 349 2.43 -24.51 12.96
C LEU A 349 1.79 -25.88 12.75
N ILE A 350 0.90 -26.04 11.78
CA ILE A 350 0.32 -27.33 11.39
C ILE A 350 1.42 -28.32 11.00
N VAL A 351 2.31 -27.94 10.08
CA VAL A 351 3.35 -28.83 9.56
C VAL A 351 4.37 -29.19 10.65
N MET A 352 4.61 -28.31 11.60
CA MET A 352 5.44 -28.60 12.77
C MET A 352 4.73 -29.54 13.74
N ALA A 353 3.50 -29.21 14.16
CA ALA A 353 2.78 -29.93 15.20
C ALA A 353 2.42 -31.37 14.78
N ARG A 354 2.08 -31.59 13.50
CA ARG A 354 1.69 -32.92 13.00
C ARG A 354 2.80 -33.97 13.05
N ARG A 355 4.06 -33.54 13.21
CA ARG A 355 5.22 -34.44 13.39
C ARG A 355 5.18 -35.15 14.74
N HIS A 356 4.56 -34.54 15.74
CA HIS A 356 4.51 -35.07 17.10
C HIS A 356 3.19 -35.78 17.41
N ARG A 357 2.08 -35.30 16.85
CA ARG A 357 0.76 -35.92 17.05
C ARG A 357 -0.14 -35.66 15.86
N LYS A 358 -1.01 -36.61 15.53
CA LYS A 358 -2.10 -36.37 14.58
C LYS A 358 -2.99 -35.22 15.08
N LEU A 359 -3.19 -34.23 14.24
CA LEU A 359 -4.00 -33.05 14.49
C LEU A 359 -5.47 -33.38 14.24
N ASN A 360 -6.31 -33.03 15.21
CA ASN A 360 -7.77 -33.05 15.13
C ASN A 360 -8.31 -31.60 15.07
N ILE A 361 -9.64 -31.45 14.98
CA ILE A 361 -10.31 -30.14 14.84
C ILE A 361 -9.96 -29.20 16.00
N GLU A 362 -9.92 -29.70 17.23
CA GLU A 362 -9.60 -28.91 18.42
C GLU A 362 -8.16 -28.38 18.38
N ALA A 363 -7.21 -29.17 17.89
CA ALA A 363 -5.84 -28.73 17.68
C ALA A 363 -5.77 -27.60 16.64
N LEU A 364 -6.53 -27.71 15.54
CA LEU A 364 -6.57 -26.67 14.50
C LEU A 364 -7.16 -25.35 15.01
N LYS A 365 -8.22 -25.42 15.83
CA LYS A 365 -8.79 -24.22 16.48
C LYS A 365 -7.75 -23.54 17.37
N ARG A 366 -6.98 -24.30 18.17
CA ARG A 366 -5.91 -23.76 19.03
C ARG A 366 -4.74 -23.16 18.25
N ILE A 367 -4.42 -23.70 17.08
CA ILE A 367 -3.40 -23.14 16.16
C ILE A 367 -3.87 -21.80 15.55
N GLY A 368 -5.17 -21.50 15.60
CA GLY A 368 -5.76 -20.29 15.03
C GLY A 368 -6.29 -20.47 13.61
N VAL A 369 -6.61 -21.70 13.20
CA VAL A 369 -7.32 -21.96 11.93
C VAL A 369 -8.76 -21.45 12.04
N VAL A 370 -9.21 -20.70 11.04
CA VAL A 370 -10.60 -20.25 10.93
C VAL A 370 -11.46 -21.40 10.40
N LEU A 371 -11.87 -22.30 11.30
CA LEU A 371 -12.58 -23.53 10.95
C LEU A 371 -13.88 -23.29 10.18
N LYS A 372 -14.63 -22.20 10.44
CA LYS A 372 -15.84 -21.84 9.68
C LYS A 372 -15.59 -21.84 8.16
N ARG A 373 -14.39 -21.44 7.76
CA ARG A 373 -13.94 -21.36 6.35
C ARG A 373 -13.19 -22.63 5.93
N ALA A 374 -12.28 -23.12 6.76
CA ALA A 374 -11.42 -24.24 6.40
C ALA A 374 -12.14 -25.58 6.33
N GLN A 375 -13.23 -25.77 7.10
CA GLN A 375 -13.95 -27.05 7.22
C GLN A 375 -14.47 -27.62 5.89
N PHE A 376 -14.69 -26.77 4.88
CA PHE A 376 -15.11 -27.23 3.56
C PHE A 376 -13.95 -27.89 2.83
N PHE A 377 -12.71 -27.48 3.07
CA PHE A 377 -11.57 -27.77 2.20
C PHE A 377 -10.57 -28.77 2.79
N ILE A 378 -10.83 -29.30 3.99
CA ILE A 378 -9.85 -30.10 4.74
C ILE A 378 -10.41 -31.42 5.23
N VAL A 379 -9.50 -32.37 5.43
CA VAL A 379 -9.74 -33.56 6.27
C VAL A 379 -8.67 -33.62 7.36
N CYS A 380 -9.06 -34.12 8.53
CA CYS A 380 -8.14 -34.33 9.65
C CYS A 380 -8.53 -35.60 10.44
N HIS A 381 -7.70 -35.99 11.40
CA HIS A 381 -7.92 -37.21 12.17
C HIS A 381 -9.27 -37.12 12.91
N GLU A 382 -10.05 -38.21 12.88
CA GLU A 382 -11.40 -38.34 13.46
C GLU A 382 -12.51 -37.53 12.76
N MET A 383 -12.18 -36.78 11.71
CA MET A 383 -13.18 -36.10 10.90
C MET A 383 -13.87 -37.14 9.99
N ARG A 384 -15.07 -37.56 10.38
CA ARG A 384 -16.00 -38.23 9.45
C ARG A 384 -16.33 -37.20 8.37
N THR A 385 -16.04 -37.55 7.12
CA THR A 385 -16.17 -36.78 5.87
C THR A 385 -17.20 -35.64 5.97
N PHE A 386 -16.76 -34.37 5.95
CA PHE A 386 -17.71 -33.24 6.02
C PHE A 386 -17.68 -32.38 4.75
N LYS A 387 -18.88 -32.27 4.18
CA LYS A 387 -19.44 -31.29 3.22
C LYS A 387 -18.89 -31.12 1.80
N LEU A 388 -17.61 -31.35 1.47
CA LEU A 388 -17.18 -31.04 0.09
C LEU A 388 -17.72 -32.02 -0.98
N LEU A 389 -18.02 -33.27 -0.61
CA LEU A 389 -18.58 -34.23 -1.57
C LEU A 389 -20.03 -33.91 -1.97
N ASP A 390 -20.79 -33.18 -1.14
CA ASP A 390 -22.23 -32.91 -1.39
C ASP A 390 -22.57 -31.41 -1.54
N SER A 391 -21.65 -30.48 -1.27
CA SER A 391 -21.92 -29.04 -1.34
C SER A 391 -21.52 -28.47 -2.71
N SER A 392 -22.45 -27.83 -3.41
CA SER A 392 -22.13 -27.11 -4.64
C SER A 392 -21.20 -25.91 -4.36
N ALA A 393 -20.43 -25.50 -5.37
CA ALA A 393 -19.63 -24.27 -5.36
C ALA A 393 -20.44 -23.05 -4.89
N GLU A 394 -21.70 -22.99 -5.32
CA GLU A 394 -22.64 -21.93 -4.98
C GLU A 394 -23.03 -21.94 -3.49
N TYR A 395 -23.26 -23.12 -2.91
CA TYR A 395 -23.52 -23.25 -1.47
C TYR A 395 -22.33 -22.75 -0.63
N ILE A 396 -21.10 -23.07 -1.04
CA ILE A 396 -19.89 -22.61 -0.35
C ILE A 396 -19.78 -21.10 -0.46
N ARG A 397 -19.99 -20.52 -1.65
CA ARG A 397 -19.99 -19.08 -1.87
C ARG A 397 -21.01 -18.39 -0.97
N LEU A 398 -22.29 -18.80 -1.02
CA LEU A 398 -23.35 -18.20 -0.21
C LEU A 398 -23.12 -18.35 1.30
N SER A 399 -22.50 -19.45 1.73
CA SER A 399 -22.19 -19.70 3.16
C SER A 399 -21.04 -18.84 3.69
N LEU A 400 -20.14 -18.40 2.81
CA LEU A 400 -18.89 -17.74 3.16
C LEU A 400 -18.73 -16.34 2.54
N GLN A 401 -19.70 -15.86 1.78
CA GLN A 401 -19.71 -14.52 1.24
C GLN A 401 -19.66 -13.49 2.36
N ASP A 402 -18.93 -12.41 2.11
CA ASP A 402 -18.90 -11.30 3.01
C ASP A 402 -20.31 -10.67 3.02
N GLN A 403 -20.85 -10.37 4.21
CA GLN A 403 -22.12 -9.63 4.27
C GLN A 403 -21.91 -8.28 3.57
N PRO A 404 -22.86 -7.82 2.73
CA PRO A 404 -22.74 -6.50 2.13
C PRO A 404 -22.53 -5.49 3.24
N LEU A 405 -21.53 -4.62 3.07
CA LEU A 405 -21.33 -3.47 3.94
C LEU A 405 -22.56 -2.60 3.76
N ILE A 406 -23.59 -2.81 4.58
CA ILE A 406 -24.73 -1.88 4.66
C ILE A 406 -24.09 -0.53 5.01
N GLU A 407 -24.27 0.46 4.14
CA GLU A 407 -23.93 1.85 4.40
C GLU A 407 -24.81 2.36 5.55
N ILE A 408 -24.45 1.97 6.77
CA ILE A 408 -25.00 2.60 7.96
C ILE A 408 -24.28 3.95 8.04
N ASN A 409 -25.05 5.03 7.88
CA ASN A 409 -24.73 6.41 8.23
C ASN A 409 -24.22 6.52 9.69
N LYS A 410 -23.02 6.04 9.94
CA LYS A 410 -22.23 6.25 11.15
C LYS A 410 -20.85 6.67 10.69
N ASP A 411 -20.39 7.77 11.25
CA ASP A 411 -19.08 8.35 10.97
C ASP A 411 -18.01 7.27 10.78
N PRO A 412 -17.18 7.39 9.72
CA PRO A 412 -16.32 6.31 9.27
C PRO A 412 -15.31 5.97 10.36
N ILE A 413 -15.50 4.83 11.02
CA ILE A 413 -14.43 4.15 11.75
C ILE A 413 -13.67 3.38 10.67
N PRO A 414 -12.40 3.71 10.36
CA PRO A 414 -11.57 2.83 9.56
C PRO A 414 -11.49 1.52 10.32
N GLN A 415 -12.06 0.44 9.79
CA GLN A 415 -11.67 -0.88 10.25
C GLN A 415 -10.18 -0.98 9.97
N GLN A 416 -9.40 -0.86 11.04
CA GLN A 416 -8.01 -1.25 11.05
C GLN A 416 -7.95 -2.59 10.34
N LEU A 417 -7.10 -2.64 9.32
CA LEU A 417 -6.48 -3.86 8.83
C LEU A 417 -6.10 -4.71 10.06
N VAL A 418 -6.96 -5.63 10.48
CA VAL A 418 -6.58 -6.77 11.30
C VAL A 418 -5.86 -7.70 10.33
N MET A 419 -4.68 -7.24 9.90
CA MET A 419 -3.69 -8.09 9.28
C MET A 419 -3.15 -8.93 10.43
N GLY A 420 -3.76 -10.09 10.61
CA GLY A 420 -3.34 -11.07 11.60
C GLY A 420 -1.84 -11.33 11.43
N TRP A 421 -1.12 -11.24 12.55
CA TRP A 421 0.21 -11.79 12.72
C TRP A 421 0.25 -13.30 12.42
#